data_AF-A0A3A0A6K2-F1
#
_entry.id   AF-A0A3A0A6K2-F1
#
_cell.length_a   1.000
_cell.length_b   1.000
_cell.length_c   1.000
_cell.angle_alpha   90.00
_cell.angle_beta   90.00
_cell.angle_gamma   90.00
#
_symmetry.space_group_name_H-M   'P 1'
#
loop_
_entity.id
_entity.type
_entity.pdbx_description
1 polymer ?
#
loop_
_entity_poly.entity_id
_entity_poly.type
_entity_poly.pdbx_seq_one_letter_code
_entity_poly.pdbx_strand_id
1 'polypeptide(L)'
;MQNPRAHELAERLAELNGEIIRFVQECPKFVWESPCPDDGRPVGVVAHHIASSHAPIVQLLMLMANGEPVPSITAAMLDQANAHHAAQSAGCTPDEVVELLRARGREACDAVRGLSNEQLSRRASGELFGARMSTEELVENVLIGHAAGHFTRIKGVAKGIPASS
;
A
#
# COMPACT_ATOMS: atom_id res chain seq x y z
N MET A 1 -22.93 15.55 -5.52
CA MET A 1 -22.41 15.94 -4.18
C MET A 1 -21.22 15.07 -3.87
N GLN A 2 -20.13 15.67 -3.38
CA GLN A 2 -18.97 14.93 -2.89
C GLN A 2 -19.35 14.12 -1.64
N ASN A 3 -18.88 12.88 -1.53
CA ASN A 3 -19.10 12.02 -0.37
C ASN A 3 -18.07 12.37 0.72
N PRO A 4 -18.46 12.92 1.88
CA PRO A 4 -17.52 13.36 2.92
C PRO A 4 -16.61 12.23 3.41
N ARG A 5 -17.15 11.01 3.56
CA ARG A 5 -16.38 9.87 4.06
C ARG A 5 -15.34 9.41 3.05
N ALA A 6 -15.72 9.35 1.78
CA ALA A 6 -14.78 9.04 0.69
C ALA A 6 -13.63 10.08 0.61
N HIS A 7 -13.94 11.36 0.86
CA HIS A 7 -12.92 12.41 0.86
C HIS A 7 -11.97 12.29 2.04
N GLU A 8 -12.50 12.05 3.25
CA GLU A 8 -11.69 11.81 4.45
C GLU A 8 -10.72 10.62 4.25
N LEU A 9 -11.19 9.51 3.69
CA LEU A 9 -10.35 8.35 3.40
C LEU A 9 -9.27 8.65 2.35
N ALA A 10 -9.61 9.40 1.30
CA ALA A 10 -8.66 9.82 0.28
C ALA A 10 -7.60 10.79 0.84
N GLU A 11 -7.97 11.68 1.76
CA GLU A 11 -7.05 12.59 2.45
C GLU A 11 -6.08 11.81 3.35
N ARG A 12 -6.58 10.87 4.16
CA ARG A 12 -5.73 9.97 4.97
C ARG A 12 -4.73 9.19 4.14
N LEU A 13 -5.17 8.68 2.97
CA LEU A 13 -4.28 7.99 2.03
C LEU A 13 -3.23 8.93 1.44
N ALA A 14 -3.63 10.15 1.05
CA ALA A 14 -2.73 11.15 0.50
C ALA A 14 -1.65 11.59 1.50
N GLU A 15 -2.04 11.82 2.76
CA GLU A 15 -1.12 12.14 3.85
C GLU A 15 -0.10 11.03 4.07
N LEU A 16 -0.56 9.78 4.22
CA LEU A 16 0.31 8.62 4.37
C LEU A 16 1.28 8.47 3.19
N ASN A 17 0.78 8.57 1.96
CA ASN A 17 1.61 8.46 0.76
C ASN A 17 2.64 9.60 0.69
N GLY A 18 2.27 10.81 1.12
CA GLY A 18 3.19 11.95 1.25
C GLY A 18 4.29 11.71 2.28
N GLU A 19 3.97 11.13 3.44
CA GLU A 19 4.97 10.74 4.44
C GLU A 19 5.95 9.68 3.90
N ILE A 20 5.43 8.69 3.16
CA ILE A 20 6.26 7.65 2.55
C ILE A 20 7.19 8.26 1.50
N ILE A 21 6.71 9.15 0.64
CA ILE A 21 7.54 9.85 -0.35
C ILE A 21 8.67 10.61 0.34
N ARG A 22 8.37 11.38 1.39
CA ARG A 22 9.38 12.11 2.16
C ARG A 22 10.43 11.16 2.73
N PHE A 23 9.99 10.08 3.36
CA PHE A 23 10.91 9.08 3.90
C PHE A 23 11.82 8.50 2.82
N VAL A 24 11.29 8.13 1.66
CA VAL A 24 12.09 7.58 0.55
C VAL A 24 13.12 8.59 0.06
N GLN A 25 12.75 9.86 -0.09
CA GLN A 25 13.66 10.93 -0.54
C GLN A 25 14.80 11.21 0.45
N GLU A 26 14.53 11.09 1.75
CA GLU A 26 15.48 11.39 2.81
C GLU A 26 16.24 10.14 3.30
N CYS A 27 15.89 8.94 2.79
CA CYS A 27 16.43 7.67 3.27
C CYS A 27 17.92 7.51 2.88
N PRO A 28 18.85 7.42 3.86
CA PRO A 28 20.24 7.19 3.56
C PRO A 28 20.46 5.82 2.91
N LYS A 29 21.44 5.71 2.01
CA LYS A 29 21.74 4.47 1.27
C LYS A 29 21.92 3.25 2.19
N PHE A 30 22.62 3.38 3.30
CA PHE A 30 22.83 2.26 4.23
C PHE A 30 21.51 1.77 4.85
N VAL A 31 20.55 2.67 5.12
CA VAL A 31 19.20 2.29 5.59
C VAL A 31 18.43 1.65 4.45
N TRP A 32 18.48 2.22 3.25
CA TRP A 32 17.80 1.72 2.06
C TRP A 32 18.13 0.26 1.76
N GLU A 33 19.39 -0.12 1.92
CA GLU A 33 19.92 -1.47 1.68
C GLU A 33 19.78 -2.40 2.90
N SER A 34 19.40 -1.88 4.07
CA SER A 34 19.28 -2.67 5.29
C SER A 34 18.06 -3.61 5.24
N PRO A 35 18.20 -4.88 5.70
CA PRO A 35 17.08 -5.81 5.75
C PRO A 35 16.08 -5.43 6.86
N CYS A 36 14.79 -5.59 6.58
CA CYS A 36 13.75 -5.46 7.58
C CYS A 36 13.74 -6.71 8.52
N PRO A 37 13.76 -6.57 9.85
CA PRO A 37 13.92 -7.69 10.79
C PRO A 37 12.94 -8.86 10.64
N ASP A 38 11.66 -8.59 10.38
CA ASP A 38 10.62 -9.64 10.29
C ASP A 38 10.38 -10.16 8.86
N ASP A 39 10.96 -9.49 7.87
CA ASP A 39 10.60 -9.61 6.46
C ASP A 39 11.81 -10.07 5.61
N GLY A 40 13.02 -9.71 6.03
CA GLY A 40 14.28 -10.03 5.35
C GLY A 40 14.51 -9.20 4.09
N ARG A 41 13.46 -8.65 3.45
CA ARG A 41 13.61 -7.75 2.30
C ARG A 41 14.30 -6.44 2.72
N PRO A 42 15.13 -5.85 1.83
CA PRO A 42 15.68 -4.51 2.05
C PRO A 42 14.58 -3.45 2.19
N VAL A 43 14.86 -2.38 2.94
CA VAL A 43 13.96 -1.23 3.11
C VAL A 43 13.45 -0.69 1.77
N GLY A 44 14.34 -0.54 0.78
CA GLY A 44 13.97 -0.07 -0.55
C GLY A 44 12.97 -0.97 -1.26
N VAL A 45 13.15 -2.29 -1.15
CA VAL A 45 12.23 -3.29 -1.72
C VAL A 45 10.86 -3.22 -1.06
N VAL A 46 10.80 -3.00 0.26
CA VAL A 46 9.53 -2.83 0.99
C VAL A 46 8.86 -1.50 0.62
N ALA A 47 9.63 -0.42 0.43
CA ALA A 47 9.10 0.85 -0.04
C ALA A 47 8.51 0.73 -1.46
N HIS A 48 9.22 0.05 -2.36
CA HIS A 48 8.72 -0.27 -3.70
C HIS A 48 7.45 -1.13 -3.63
N HIS A 49 7.40 -2.11 -2.71
CA HIS A 49 6.23 -2.96 -2.47
C HIS A 49 4.99 -2.15 -2.08
N ILE A 50 5.14 -1.14 -1.21
CA ILE A 50 4.04 -0.23 -0.87
C ILE A 50 3.54 0.49 -2.13
N ALA A 51 4.46 1.05 -2.93
CA ALA A 51 4.12 1.79 -4.13
C ALA A 51 3.37 0.93 -5.16
N SER A 52 3.87 -0.28 -5.42
CA SER A 52 3.31 -1.20 -6.41
C SER A 52 1.97 -1.81 -5.97
N SER A 53 1.75 -2.00 -4.66
CA SER A 53 0.54 -2.61 -4.11
C SER A 53 -0.72 -1.75 -4.27
N HIS A 54 -0.58 -0.43 -4.45
CA HIS A 54 -1.73 0.47 -4.64
C HIS A 54 -2.60 0.04 -5.82
N ALA A 55 -2.01 -0.28 -6.97
CA ALA A 55 -2.76 -0.62 -8.19
C ALA A 55 -3.62 -1.89 -8.05
N PRO A 56 -3.08 -3.07 -7.63
CA PRO A 56 -3.91 -4.26 -7.46
C PRO A 56 -4.95 -4.12 -6.34
N ILE A 57 -4.65 -3.39 -5.27
CA ILE A 57 -5.63 -3.13 -4.20
C ILE A 57 -6.76 -2.22 -4.72
N VAL A 58 -6.45 -1.20 -5.53
CA VAL A 58 -7.47 -0.34 -6.16
C VAL A 58 -8.33 -1.12 -7.16
N GLN A 59 -7.75 -2.06 -7.93
CA GLN A 59 -8.56 -2.92 -8.80
C GLN A 59 -9.57 -3.74 -7.99
N LEU A 60 -9.12 -4.34 -6.89
CA LEU A 60 -9.97 -5.10 -5.98
C LEU A 60 -11.06 -4.23 -5.33
N LEU A 61 -10.68 -3.00 -4.94
CA LEU A 61 -11.61 -1.98 -4.44
C LEU A 61 -12.71 -1.68 -5.45
N MET A 62 -12.36 -1.49 -6.72
CA MET A 62 -13.34 -1.17 -7.76
C MET A 62 -14.28 -2.33 -8.08
N LEU A 63 -13.78 -3.57 -8.06
CA LEU A 63 -14.63 -4.76 -8.18
C LEU A 63 -15.69 -4.79 -7.06
N MET A 64 -15.26 -4.60 -5.80
CA MET A 64 -16.18 -4.56 -4.66
C MET A 64 -17.16 -3.39 -4.74
N ALA A 65 -16.68 -2.19 -5.09
CA ALA A 65 -17.49 -0.99 -5.26
C ALA A 65 -18.55 -1.14 -6.36
N ASN A 66 -18.27 -1.90 -7.41
CA ASN A 66 -19.21 -2.14 -8.49
C ASN A 66 -20.13 -3.35 -8.23
N GLY A 67 -19.92 -4.08 -7.13
CA GLY A 67 -20.64 -5.33 -6.83
C GLY A 67 -20.25 -6.47 -7.77
N GLU A 68 -19.06 -6.40 -8.36
CA GLU A 68 -18.50 -7.44 -9.21
C GLU A 68 -17.87 -8.55 -8.36
N PRO A 69 -17.76 -9.78 -8.89
CA PRO A 69 -17.10 -10.87 -8.19
C PRO A 69 -15.64 -10.54 -7.86
N VAL A 70 -15.27 -10.71 -6.59
CA VAL A 70 -13.88 -10.63 -6.13
C VAL A 70 -13.16 -11.93 -6.48
N PRO A 71 -11.99 -11.89 -7.13
CA PRO A 71 -11.23 -13.10 -7.43
C PRO A 71 -10.82 -13.84 -6.14
N SER A 72 -10.75 -15.17 -6.21
CA SER A 72 -10.11 -15.95 -5.14
C SER A 72 -8.61 -15.69 -5.19
N ILE A 73 -8.11 -15.04 -4.15
CA ILE A 73 -6.69 -14.78 -3.93
C ILE A 73 -6.31 -15.56 -2.68
N THR A 74 -5.50 -16.60 -2.85
CA THR A 74 -5.02 -17.44 -1.76
C THR A 74 -3.74 -16.85 -1.14
N ALA A 75 -3.40 -17.27 0.09
CA ALA A 75 -2.14 -16.88 0.72
C ALA A 75 -0.92 -17.30 -0.14
N ALA A 76 -0.94 -18.50 -0.72
CA ALA A 76 0.15 -19.00 -1.57
C ALA A 76 0.34 -18.15 -2.84
N MET A 77 -0.75 -17.66 -3.45
CA MET A 77 -0.68 -16.76 -4.60
C MET A 77 -0.06 -15.43 -4.24
N LEU A 78 -0.40 -14.87 -3.08
CA LEU A 78 0.22 -13.64 -2.57
C LEU A 78 1.69 -13.84 -2.25
N ASP A 79 2.05 -14.92 -1.58
CA ASP A 79 3.46 -15.22 -1.25
C ASP A 79 4.30 -15.34 -2.51
N GLN A 80 3.78 -16.02 -3.54
CA GLN A 80 4.44 -16.11 -4.84
C GLN A 80 4.57 -14.74 -5.52
N ALA A 81 3.50 -13.92 -5.52
CA ALA A 81 3.54 -12.58 -6.10
C ALA A 81 4.53 -11.67 -5.36
N ASN A 82 4.56 -11.74 -4.03
CA ASN A 82 5.47 -10.97 -3.18
C ASN A 82 6.94 -11.37 -3.41
N ALA A 83 7.22 -12.68 -3.51
CA ALA A 83 8.56 -13.18 -3.80
C ALA A 83 9.03 -12.77 -5.20
N HIS A 84 8.14 -12.86 -6.20
CA HIS A 84 8.43 -12.41 -7.55
C HIS A 84 8.72 -10.91 -7.61
N HIS A 85 7.86 -10.11 -6.98
CA HIS A 85 8.05 -8.66 -6.87
C HIS A 85 9.38 -8.34 -6.19
N ALA A 86 9.70 -8.97 -5.06
CA ALA A 86 10.93 -8.72 -4.33
C ALA A 86 12.18 -9.00 -5.18
N ALA A 87 12.16 -10.06 -6.00
CA ALA A 87 13.24 -10.36 -6.94
C ALA A 87 13.33 -9.31 -8.06
N GLN A 88 12.21 -8.83 -8.59
CA GLN A 88 12.18 -7.83 -9.66
C GLN A 88 12.59 -6.43 -9.21
N SER A 89 12.23 -6.05 -7.99
CA SER A 89 12.56 -4.73 -7.42
C SER A 89 13.89 -4.74 -6.66
N ALA A 90 14.67 -5.82 -6.76
CA ALA A 90 16.00 -5.88 -6.18
C ALA A 90 16.88 -4.78 -6.80
N GLY A 91 17.47 -3.93 -5.95
CA GLY A 91 18.28 -2.80 -6.41
C GLY A 91 17.47 -1.61 -6.93
N CYS A 92 16.15 -1.54 -6.67
CA CYS A 92 15.37 -0.35 -6.97
C CYS A 92 15.96 0.91 -6.31
N THR A 93 15.79 2.03 -6.98
CA THR A 93 16.28 3.34 -6.57
C THR A 93 15.20 4.15 -5.85
N PRO A 94 15.58 5.10 -4.97
CA PRO A 94 14.62 6.01 -4.36
C PRO A 94 13.78 6.79 -5.39
N ASP A 95 14.39 7.22 -6.51
CA ASP A 95 13.70 8.00 -7.55
C ASP A 95 12.60 7.17 -8.23
N GLU A 96 12.88 5.92 -8.61
CA GLU A 96 11.88 5.00 -9.17
C GLU A 96 10.70 4.80 -8.21
N VAL A 97 10.99 4.63 -6.91
CA VAL A 97 9.96 4.45 -5.89
C VAL A 97 9.13 5.72 -5.70
N VAL A 98 9.75 6.90 -5.71
CA VAL A 98 9.03 8.19 -5.63
C VAL A 98 8.12 8.40 -6.83
N GLU A 99 8.58 8.08 -8.05
CA GLU A 99 7.76 8.16 -9.26
C GLU A 99 6.54 7.25 -9.17
N LEU A 100 6.73 6.00 -8.73
CA LEU A 100 5.64 5.06 -8.52
C LEU A 100 4.65 5.54 -7.45
N LEU A 101 5.12 6.02 -6.29
CA LEU A 101 4.26 6.54 -5.22
C LEU A 101 3.44 7.74 -5.68
N ARG A 102 4.02 8.64 -6.49
CA ARG A 102 3.31 9.79 -7.05
C ARG A 102 2.24 9.38 -8.06
N ALA A 103 2.56 8.44 -8.94
CA ALA A 103 1.62 7.95 -9.95
C ALA A 103 0.49 7.14 -9.29
N ARG A 104 0.84 6.08 -8.56
CA ARG A 104 -0.11 5.12 -8.00
C ARG A 104 -0.85 5.64 -6.77
N GLY A 105 -0.18 6.44 -5.94
CA GLY A 105 -0.84 7.11 -4.82
C GLY A 105 -1.91 8.08 -5.31
N ARG A 106 -1.65 8.85 -6.38
CA ARG A 106 -2.67 9.74 -6.97
C ARG A 106 -3.84 8.95 -7.53
N GLU A 107 -3.58 7.92 -8.33
CA GLU A 107 -4.63 7.04 -8.88
C GLU A 107 -5.50 6.44 -7.76
N ALA A 108 -4.89 5.99 -6.67
CA ALA A 108 -5.60 5.43 -5.53
C ALA A 108 -6.45 6.48 -4.79
N CYS A 109 -5.90 7.68 -4.56
CA CYS A 109 -6.64 8.78 -3.95
C CYS A 109 -7.85 9.19 -4.80
N ASP A 110 -7.68 9.28 -6.12
CA ASP A 110 -8.74 9.65 -7.04
C ASP A 110 -9.84 8.58 -7.10
N ALA A 111 -9.47 7.30 -7.09
CA ALA A 111 -10.41 6.19 -7.02
C ALA A 111 -11.24 6.23 -5.73
N VAL A 112 -10.59 6.39 -4.57
CA VAL A 112 -11.28 6.48 -3.26
C VAL A 112 -12.20 7.69 -3.21
N ARG A 113 -11.74 8.87 -3.66
CA ARG A 113 -12.52 10.12 -3.66
C ARG A 113 -13.79 10.02 -4.51
N GLY A 114 -13.77 9.19 -5.56
CA GLY A 114 -14.89 8.95 -6.47
C GLY A 114 -16.01 8.07 -5.90
N LEU A 115 -15.81 7.41 -4.75
CA LEU A 115 -16.77 6.44 -4.21
C LEU A 115 -18.03 7.10 -3.64
N SER A 116 -19.20 6.59 -4.05
CA SER A 116 -20.48 6.94 -3.46
C SER A 116 -20.73 6.23 -2.11
N ASN A 117 -21.74 6.69 -1.35
CA ASN A 117 -22.17 6.00 -0.11
C ASN A 117 -22.59 4.55 -0.37
N GLU A 118 -23.33 4.32 -1.48
CA GLU A 118 -23.73 2.99 -1.89
C GLU A 118 -22.49 2.11 -2.16
N GLN A 119 -21.51 2.63 -2.90
CA GLN A 119 -20.29 1.89 -3.21
C GLN A 119 -19.46 1.57 -1.95
N LEU A 120 -19.33 2.53 -1.02
CA LEU A 120 -18.65 2.31 0.28
C LEU A 120 -19.34 1.23 1.12
N SER A 121 -20.67 1.17 1.10
CA SER A 121 -21.46 0.21 1.88
C SER A 121 -21.52 -1.20 1.28
N ARG A 122 -21.13 -1.39 0.01
CA ARG A 122 -21.10 -2.72 -0.62
C ARG A 122 -20.15 -3.64 0.11
N ARG A 123 -20.55 -4.92 0.22
CA ARG A 123 -19.80 -5.91 0.99
C ARG A 123 -19.52 -7.14 0.15
N ALA A 124 -18.28 -7.61 0.22
CA ALA A 124 -17.85 -8.84 -0.40
C ALA A 124 -17.16 -9.74 0.63
N SER A 125 -17.08 -11.03 0.30
CA SER A 125 -16.25 -12.01 0.99
C SER A 125 -15.15 -12.43 0.04
N GLY A 126 -13.95 -12.62 0.56
CA GLY A 126 -12.82 -13.12 -0.20
C GLY A 126 -11.92 -13.92 0.73
N GLU A 127 -11.31 -14.98 0.21
CA GLU A 127 -10.36 -15.82 0.96
C GLU A 127 -9.22 -14.98 1.54
N LEU A 128 -8.74 -14.01 0.77
CA LEU A 128 -7.75 -13.00 1.18
C LEU A 128 -8.09 -12.30 2.50
N PHE A 129 -9.37 -12.00 2.71
CA PHE A 129 -9.81 -11.22 3.85
C PHE A 129 -10.27 -12.09 5.03
N GLY A 130 -10.46 -13.39 4.82
CA GLY A 130 -10.95 -14.36 5.81
C GLY A 130 -12.37 -14.09 6.35
N ALA A 131 -12.98 -12.95 6.01
CA ALA A 131 -14.27 -12.49 6.49
C ALA A 131 -14.97 -11.62 5.45
N ARG A 132 -16.26 -11.36 5.67
CA ARG A 132 -17.03 -10.41 4.87
C ARG A 132 -16.71 -8.99 5.34
N MET A 133 -16.31 -8.12 4.41
CA MET A 133 -16.03 -6.71 4.71
C MET A 133 -16.66 -5.79 3.67
N SER A 134 -16.85 -4.52 4.04
CA SER A 134 -17.31 -3.45 3.15
C SER A 134 -16.17 -2.90 2.29
N THR A 135 -16.53 -2.20 1.22
CA THR A 135 -15.59 -1.42 0.40
C THR A 135 -14.87 -0.38 1.25
N GLU A 136 -15.55 0.26 2.21
CA GLU A 136 -14.94 1.15 3.19
C GLU A 136 -13.88 0.43 4.06
N GLU A 137 -14.24 -0.72 4.63
CA GLU A 137 -13.32 -1.54 5.45
C GLU A 137 -12.11 -1.99 4.62
N LEU A 138 -12.26 -2.22 3.32
CA LEU A 138 -11.15 -2.51 2.41
C LEU A 138 -10.21 -1.30 2.27
N VAL A 139 -10.76 -0.09 2.08
CA VAL A 139 -9.93 1.13 2.01
C VAL A 139 -9.14 1.32 3.30
N GLU A 140 -9.80 1.19 4.45
CA GLU A 140 -9.17 1.44 5.74
C GLU A 140 -8.11 0.39 6.09
N ASN A 141 -8.47 -0.89 5.99
CA ASN A 141 -7.63 -1.96 6.54
C ASN A 141 -6.65 -2.52 5.53
N VAL A 142 -6.99 -2.46 4.23
CA VAL A 142 -6.17 -3.06 3.17
C VAL A 142 -5.45 -1.99 2.37
N LEU A 143 -6.11 -0.94 1.87
CA LEU A 143 -5.38 0.08 1.08
C LEU A 143 -4.49 0.95 1.99
N ILE A 144 -5.05 1.54 3.04
CA ILE A 144 -4.32 2.40 3.98
C ILE A 144 -3.54 1.54 4.99
N GLY A 145 -4.21 0.56 5.61
CA GLY A 145 -3.64 -0.25 6.68
C GLY A 145 -2.40 -1.05 6.27
N HIS A 146 -2.41 -1.65 5.06
CA HIS A 146 -1.25 -2.35 4.50
C HIS A 146 -0.04 -1.43 4.35
N ALA A 147 -0.24 -0.29 3.67
CA ALA A 147 0.81 0.70 3.43
C ALA A 147 1.38 1.23 4.75
N ALA A 148 0.51 1.59 5.71
CA ALA A 148 0.90 2.10 7.02
C ALA A 148 1.69 1.05 7.83
N GLY A 149 1.28 -0.22 7.75
CA GLY A 149 1.95 -1.33 8.43
C GLY A 149 3.36 -1.57 7.90
N HIS A 150 3.55 -1.57 6.58
CA HIS A 150 4.90 -1.67 6.00
C HIS A 150 5.73 -0.41 6.28
N PHE A 151 5.12 0.77 6.18
CA PHE A 151 5.80 2.03 6.44
C PHE A 151 6.34 2.12 7.86
N THR A 152 5.55 1.68 8.84
CA THR A 152 5.96 1.60 10.26
C THR A 152 7.20 0.74 10.43
N ARG A 153 7.28 -0.41 9.73
CA ARG A 153 8.43 -1.32 9.80
C ARG A 153 9.69 -0.69 9.23
N ILE A 154 9.63 -0.10 8.03
CA ILE A 154 10.81 0.52 7.41
C ILE A 154 11.29 1.77 8.18
N LYS A 155 10.38 2.54 8.77
CA LYS A 155 10.73 3.60 9.72
C LYS A 155 11.41 3.07 10.97
N GLY A 156 11.03 1.89 11.44
CA GLY A 156 11.67 1.21 12.57
C GLY A 156 13.13 0.91 12.29
N VAL A 157 13.45 0.42 11.08
CA VAL A 157 14.84 0.17 10.66
C VAL A 157 15.66 1.45 10.71
N ALA A 158 15.17 2.55 10.14
CA ALA A 158 15.86 3.84 10.13
C ALA A 158 16.17 4.38 11.54
N LYS A 159 15.27 4.17 12.51
CA LYS A 159 15.47 4.58 13.90
C LYS A 159 16.44 3.70 14.67
N GLY A 160 16.54 2.42 14.30
CA GLY A 160 17.37 1.42 14.99
C GLY A 160 18.84 1.47 14.60
N ILE A 161 19.21 2.16 13.52
CA ILE A 161 20.60 2.27 13.08
C ILE A 161 21.21 3.54 13.69
N PRO A 162 22.21 3.43 14.59
CA PRO A 162 22.88 4.60 15.14
C PRO A 162 23.56 5.38 14.00
N ALA A 163 23.42 6.71 14.02
CA ALA A 163 24.16 7.58 13.11
C ALA A 163 25.65 7.25 13.27
N SER A 164 26.30 6.82 12.19
CA SER A 164 27.74 6.58 12.20
C SER A 164 28.43 7.91 12.51
N SER A 165 29.12 7.96 13.65
CA SER A 165 29.94 9.08 14.11
C SER A 165 31.07 9.42 13.16
#